data_AF-A0A947N8F5-F1
#
_entry.id   AF-A0A947N8F5-F1
#
_cell.length_a   1.000
_cell.length_b   1.000
_cell.length_c   1.000
_cell.angle_alpha   90.00
_cell.angle_beta   90.00
_cell.angle_gamma   90.00
#
_symmetry.space_group_name_H-M   'P 1'
#
loop_
_entity.id
_entity.type
_entity.pdbx_description
1 polymer ?
#
loop_
_entity_poly.entity_id
_entity_poly.type
_entity_poly.pdbx_seq_one_letter_code
_entity_poly.pdbx_strand_id
1 'polypeptide(L)'
;RCPEVPFIVMGSGFTWETQNKEQDREAAQQAWQQTKVLLQDESIHLVLLDELTYILKYGYIDAEDVYEALRNRPREQSVIITGRGAPVPLKELADTVSMIDDKKHAFRGGIKARKGVEW
;
A
#
# COMPACT_ATOMS: atom_id res chain seq x y z
N ARG A 1 6.98 18.35 -2.43
CA ARG A 1 7.08 17.26 -3.42
C ARG A 1 8.55 17.08 -3.73
N CYS A 2 9.08 15.87 -3.65
CA CYS A 2 10.44 15.57 -4.11
C CYS A 2 10.39 15.28 -5.61
N PRO A 3 10.92 16.16 -6.48
CA PRO A 3 10.78 16.02 -7.94
C PRO A 3 11.51 14.80 -8.51
N GLU A 4 12.48 14.24 -7.78
CA GLU A 4 13.28 13.09 -8.20
C GLU A 4 12.67 11.73 -7.82
N VAL A 5 11.53 11.72 -7.12
CA VAL A 5 10.83 10.49 -6.75
C VAL A 5 9.55 10.38 -7.58
N PRO A 6 9.48 9.45 -8.55
CA PRO A 6 8.25 9.17 -9.27
C PRO A 6 7.14 8.82 -8.28
N PHE A 7 6.10 9.66 -8.24
CA PHE A 7 4.95 9.46 -7.37
C PHE A 7 3.75 9.08 -8.23
N ILE A 8 3.45 7.78 -8.24
CA ILE A 8 2.37 7.21 -9.03
C ILE A 8 1.19 6.98 -8.09
N VAL A 9 0.14 7.78 -8.25
CA VAL A 9 -1.14 7.55 -7.57
C VAL A 9 -1.97 6.65 -8.47
N MET A 10 -2.14 5.41 -8.05
CA MET A 10 -2.92 4.43 -8.80
C MET A 10 -4.25 4.20 -8.08
N GLY A 11 -5.35 4.61 -8.70
CA GLY A 11 -6.71 4.55 -8.15
C GLY A 11 -7.39 5.92 -8.05
N SER A 12 -8.67 5.92 -7.66
CA SER A 12 -9.53 7.12 -7.51
C SER A 12 -9.25 7.96 -6.26
N GLY A 13 -8.26 7.57 -5.44
CA GLY A 13 -8.12 8.06 -4.08
C GLY A 13 -9.07 7.32 -3.14
N PHE A 14 -8.63 7.06 -1.90
CA PHE A 14 -9.42 6.35 -0.90
C PHE A 14 -10.59 7.24 -0.45
N THR A 15 -11.75 7.09 -1.08
CA THR A 15 -12.98 7.76 -0.66
C THR A 15 -13.78 6.80 0.21
N TRP A 16 -13.96 7.15 1.48
CA TRP A 16 -14.88 6.44 2.38
C TRP A 16 -16.36 6.47 1.91
N GLU A 17 -16.63 7.10 0.76
CA GLU A 17 -17.95 7.35 0.17
C GLU A 17 -18.21 6.62 -1.16
N THR A 18 -17.30 5.78 -1.68
CA THR A 18 -17.60 5.04 -2.92
C THR A 18 -18.68 3.97 -2.67
N GLN A 19 -19.88 4.23 -3.21
CA GLN A 19 -21.02 3.33 -3.21
C GLN A 19 -20.87 2.14 -4.19
N ASN A 20 -19.69 1.90 -4.77
CA ASN A 20 -19.48 0.87 -5.80
C ASN A 20 -18.19 0.06 -5.60
N LYS A 21 -18.33 -1.06 -4.87
CA LYS A 21 -17.24 -2.00 -4.58
C LYS A 21 -16.58 -2.61 -5.83
N GLU A 22 -17.33 -2.77 -6.92
CA GLU A 22 -16.74 -3.34 -8.15
C GLU A 22 -15.82 -2.35 -8.84
N GLN A 23 -16.16 -1.06 -8.81
CA GLN A 23 -15.28 -0.01 -9.33
C GLN A 23 -13.97 0.06 -8.54
N ASP A 24 -14.03 -0.06 -7.22
CA ASP A 24 -12.83 -0.08 -6.36
C ASP A 24 -11.97 -1.33 -6.64
N ARG A 25 -12.61 -2.47 -6.90
CA ARG A 25 -11.93 -3.71 -7.27
C ARG A 25 -11.21 -3.59 -8.62
N GLU A 26 -11.89 -3.07 -9.64
CA GLU A 26 -11.30 -2.85 -10.97
C GLU A 26 -10.11 -1.89 -10.89
N ALA A 27 -10.27 -0.77 -10.16
CA ALA A 27 -9.19 0.19 -9.95
C ALA A 27 -7.99 -0.44 -9.24
N ALA A 28 -8.23 -1.25 -8.20
CA ALA A 28 -7.17 -1.97 -7.49
C ALA A 28 -6.44 -2.98 -8.40
N GLN A 29 -7.17 -3.69 -9.27
CA GLN A 29 -6.57 -4.63 -10.23
C GLN A 29 -5.72 -3.92 -11.28
N GLN A 30 -6.18 -2.78 -11.82
CA GLN A 30 -5.42 -1.97 -12.77
C GLN A 30 -4.15 -1.40 -12.13
N ALA A 31 -4.28 -0.85 -10.92
CA ALA A 31 -3.15 -0.39 -10.13
C ALA A 31 -2.14 -1.51 -9.90
N TRP A 32 -2.63 -2.70 -9.55
CA TRP A 32 -1.77 -3.85 -9.31
C TRP A 32 -1.00 -4.30 -10.56
N GLN A 33 -1.59 -4.24 -11.76
CA GLN A 33 -0.85 -4.55 -12.99
C GLN A 33 0.33 -3.59 -13.20
N GLN A 34 0.13 -2.30 -12.96
CA GLN A 34 1.21 -1.32 -13.04
C GLN A 34 2.26 -1.54 -11.94
N THR A 35 1.84 -1.85 -10.72
CA THR A 35 2.75 -2.22 -9.62
C THR A 35 3.65 -3.39 -9.99
N LYS A 36 3.12 -4.42 -10.66
CA LYS A 36 3.94 -5.56 -11.10
C LYS A 36 5.04 -5.17 -12.08
N VAL A 37 4.79 -4.20 -12.96
CA VAL A 37 5.83 -3.66 -13.85
C VAL A 37 6.94 -2.97 -13.04
N LEU A 38 6.57 -2.17 -12.04
CA LEU A 38 7.54 -1.50 -11.16
C LEU A 38 8.36 -2.49 -10.31
N LEU A 39 7.71 -3.56 -9.84
CA LEU A 39 8.36 -4.63 -9.08
C LEU A 39 9.30 -5.50 -9.93
N GLN A 40 9.31 -5.33 -11.25
CA GLN A 40 10.23 -6.02 -12.17
C GLN A 40 11.32 -5.09 -12.72
N ASP A 41 11.24 -3.78 -12.45
CA ASP A 41 12.20 -2.79 -12.96
C ASP A 41 13.43 -2.70 -12.05
N GLU A 42 14.57 -3.21 -12.54
CA GLU A 42 15.85 -3.18 -11.83
C GLU A 42 16.41 -1.76 -11.62
N SER A 43 15.93 -0.75 -12.35
CA SER A 43 16.34 0.64 -12.15
C SER A 43 15.70 1.27 -10.90
N ILE A 44 14.63 0.68 -10.38
CA ILE A 44 13.91 1.16 -9.20
C ILE A 44 14.44 0.43 -7.96
N HIS A 45 15.04 1.19 -7.06
CA HIS A 45 15.63 0.66 -5.82
C HIS A 45 14.65 0.67 -4.63
N LEU A 46 13.57 1.45 -4.71
CA LEU A 46 12.59 1.58 -3.64
C LEU A 46 11.17 1.68 -4.20
N VAL A 47 10.28 0.80 -3.73
CA VAL A 47 8.85 0.82 -4.03
C VAL A 47 8.06 0.99 -2.73
N LEU A 48 7.16 1.96 -2.68
CA LEU A 48 6.23 2.16 -1.57
C LEU A 48 4.82 1.73 -1.98
N LEU A 49 4.31 0.69 -1.33
CA LEU A 49 2.95 0.19 -1.49
C LEU A 49 2.11 0.67 -0.30
N ASP A 50 1.56 1.87 -0.43
CA ASP A 50 0.75 2.50 0.61
C ASP A 50 -0.63 1.84 0.72
N GLU A 51 -1.02 1.45 1.95
CA GLU A 51 -2.32 0.87 2.30
C GLU A 51 -2.69 -0.45 1.59
N LEU A 52 -1.70 -1.21 1.11
CA LEU A 52 -1.88 -2.49 0.43
C LEU A 52 -2.65 -3.51 1.27
N THR A 53 -2.51 -3.47 2.60
CA THR A 53 -3.13 -4.46 3.49
C THR A 53 -4.65 -4.46 3.39
N TYR A 54 -5.27 -3.31 3.09
CA TYR A 54 -6.71 -3.22 2.87
C TYR A 54 -7.14 -3.90 1.58
N ILE A 55 -6.37 -3.72 0.50
CA ILE A 55 -6.64 -4.34 -0.80
C ILE A 55 -6.61 -5.87 -0.68
N LEU A 56 -5.62 -6.39 0.06
CA LEU A 56 -5.52 -7.82 0.38
C LEU A 56 -6.68 -8.29 1.27
N LYS A 57 -7.00 -7.53 2.31
CA LYS A 57 -8.07 -7.87 3.26
C LYS A 57 -9.44 -7.95 2.60
N TYR A 58 -9.72 -7.08 1.63
CA TYR A 58 -10.98 -7.07 0.90
C TYR A 58 -11.00 -8.03 -0.30
N GLY A 59 -9.87 -8.69 -0.61
CA GLY A 59 -9.78 -9.64 -1.71
C GLY A 59 -9.94 -8.98 -3.09
N TYR A 60 -9.56 -7.72 -3.23
CA TYR A 60 -9.65 -7.01 -4.52
C TYR A 60 -8.61 -7.51 -5.52
N ILE A 61 -7.46 -7.98 -5.00
CA ILE A 61 -6.40 -8.66 -5.75
C ILE A 61 -6.07 -9.99 -5.09
N ASP A 62 -5.49 -10.91 -5.85
CA ASP A 62 -5.04 -12.21 -5.33
C ASP A 62 -3.81 -12.02 -4.44
N ALA A 63 -3.88 -12.51 -3.20
CA ALA A 63 -2.79 -12.42 -2.25
C ALA A 63 -1.57 -13.24 -2.68
N GLU A 64 -1.77 -14.39 -3.33
CA GLU A 64 -0.65 -15.21 -3.79
C GLU A 64 0.11 -14.53 -4.94
N ASP A 65 -0.59 -13.86 -5.88
CA ASP A 65 0.05 -13.04 -6.93
C ASP A 65 0.90 -11.93 -6.30
N VAL A 66 0.45 -11.32 -5.20
CA VAL A 66 1.25 -10.34 -4.43
C VAL A 66 2.49 -10.98 -3.82
N TYR A 67 2.35 -12.12 -3.15
CA TYR A 67 3.49 -12.78 -2.51
C TYR A 67 4.52 -13.26 -3.53
N GLU A 68 4.08 -13.80 -4.67
CA GLU A 68 4.97 -14.18 -5.77
C GLU A 68 5.71 -12.98 -6.37
N ALA A 69 5.00 -11.88 -6.65
CA ALA A 69 5.63 -10.67 -7.16
C ALA A 69 6.68 -10.12 -6.18
N LEU A 70 6.39 -10.11 -4.88
CA LEU A 70 7.33 -9.67 -3.85
C LEU A 70 8.56 -10.60 -3.77
N ARG A 71 8.39 -11.92 -3.91
CA ARG A 71 9.53 -12.87 -3.90
C ARG A 71 10.42 -12.74 -5.13
N ASN A 72 9.85 -12.42 -6.29
CA ASN A 72 10.55 -12.40 -7.58
C ASN A 72 11.11 -11.04 -7.97
N ARG A 73 10.93 -10.01 -7.13
CA ARG A 73 11.46 -8.65 -7.38
C ARG A 73 12.99 -8.65 -7.48
N PRO A 74 13.60 -7.64 -8.14
CA PRO A 74 15.05 -7.46 -8.16
C PRO A 74 15.65 -7.48 -6.75
N ARG A 75 16.79 -8.14 -6.60
CA ARG A 75 17.44 -8.37 -5.30
C ARG A 75 17.74 -7.09 -4.51
N GLU A 76 18.17 -6.04 -5.20
CA GLU A 76 18.53 -4.75 -4.58
C GLU A 76 17.33 -3.81 -4.42
N GLN A 77 16.13 -4.23 -4.85
CA GLN A 77 14.90 -3.44 -4.71
C GLN A 77 14.28 -3.65 -3.32
N SER A 78 14.17 -2.56 -2.57
CA SER A 78 13.47 -2.50 -1.30
C SER A 78 11.99 -2.20 -1.52
N VAL A 79 11.10 -2.88 -0.77
CA VAL A 79 9.66 -2.64 -0.81
C VAL A 79 9.17 -2.28 0.58
N ILE A 80 8.52 -1.12 0.71
CA ILE A 80 7.85 -0.68 1.93
C ILE A 80 6.36 -0.89 1.74
N ILE A 81 5.72 -1.58 2.68
CA ILE A 81 4.27 -1.80 2.68
C ILE A 81 3.69 -1.16 3.92
N THR A 82 2.63 -0.37 3.75
CA THR A 82 1.91 0.25 4.87
C THR A 82 0.49 -0.31 4.97
N GLY A 83 -0.12 -0.05 6.12
CA GLY A 83 -1.53 -0.31 6.36
C GLY A 83 -1.78 -1.19 7.59
N ARG A 84 -3.05 -1.22 8.00
CA ARG A 84 -3.46 -1.94 9.22
C ARG A 84 -3.76 -3.40 8.92
N GLY A 85 -3.47 -4.26 9.90
CA GLY A 85 -3.90 -5.66 9.85
C GLY A 85 -3.25 -6.49 8.74
N ALA A 86 -1.95 -6.30 8.50
CA ALA A 86 -1.19 -7.10 7.55
C ALA A 86 -1.40 -8.62 7.78
N PRO A 87 -1.75 -9.40 6.73
CA PRO A 87 -1.89 -10.85 6.82
C PRO A 87 -0.63 -11.52 7.39
N VAL A 88 -0.80 -12.65 8.08
CA VAL A 88 0.34 -13.42 8.61
C VAL A 88 1.37 -13.77 7.53
N PRO A 89 0.98 -14.30 6.35
CA PRO A 89 1.95 -14.64 5.30
C PRO A 89 2.76 -13.44 4.82
N LEU A 90 2.15 -12.24 4.76
CA LEU A 90 2.85 -11.02 4.38
C LEU A 90 3.90 -10.61 5.42
N LYS A 91 3.58 -10.75 6.71
CA LYS A 91 4.52 -10.45 7.80
C LYS A 91 5.67 -11.45 7.85
N GLU A 92 5.39 -12.72 7.57
CA GLU A 92 6.41 -13.77 7.51
C GLU A 92 7.33 -13.62 6.30
N LEU A 93 6.82 -13.08 5.19
CA LEU A 93 7.60 -12.75 4.00
C LEU A 93 8.52 -11.54 4.21
N ALA A 94 8.18 -10.62 5.12
CA ALA A 94 8.90 -9.38 5.32
C ALA A 94 10.17 -9.56 6.15
N ASP A 95 11.27 -8.96 5.69
CA ASP A 95 12.53 -8.91 6.45
C ASP A 95 12.43 -8.03 7.70
N THR A 96 11.54 -7.05 7.69
CA THR A 96 11.33 -6.12 8.82
C THR A 96 9.86 -5.77 8.95
N VAL A 97 9.34 -5.91 10.17
CA VAL A 97 7.96 -5.54 10.53
C VAL A 97 8.00 -4.59 11.71
N SER A 98 7.50 -3.37 11.50
CA SER A 98 7.29 -2.38 12.56
C SER A 98 5.81 -2.17 12.80
N MET A 99 5.39 -2.20 14.07
CA MET A 99 3.98 -2.00 14.46
C MET A 99 3.83 -0.66 15.16
N ILE A 100 2.98 0.20 14.61
CA ILE A 100 2.60 1.47 15.23
C ILE A 100 1.34 1.24 16.06
N ASP A 101 1.48 1.31 17.39
CA ASP A 101 0.38 1.13 18.32
C ASP A 101 -0.24 2.48 18.73
N ASP A 102 -1.57 2.56 18.68
CA ASP A 102 -2.33 3.78 18.97
C ASP A 102 -2.56 3.97 20.47
N LYS A 103 -1.48 4.27 21.19
CA LYS A 103 -1.52 4.58 22.63
C LYS A 103 -2.31 5.85 22.93
N LYS A 104 -2.19 6.86 22.07
CA LYS A 104 -2.90 8.14 22.18
C LYS A 104 -3.04 8.78 20.81
N HIS A 105 -4.24 9.26 20.48
CA HIS A 105 -4.52 9.95 19.22
C HIS A 105 -5.19 11.30 19.47
N ALA A 106 -4.76 12.34 18.77
CA ALA A 106 -5.30 13.71 18.87
C ALA A 106 -6.81 13.76 18.55
N PHE A 107 -7.25 12.96 17.58
CA PHE A 107 -8.66 12.78 17.22
C PHE A 107 -9.56 12.41 18.41
N ARG A 108 -9.11 11.53 19.33
CA ARG A 108 -9.87 11.17 20.53
C ARG A 108 -10.03 12.34 21.51
N GLY A 109 -9.16 13.33 21.43
CA GLY A 109 -9.25 14.59 22.16
C GLY A 109 -10.04 15.69 21.45
N GLY A 110 -10.71 15.37 20.33
CA GLY A 110 -11.52 16.33 19.57
C GLY A 110 -10.72 17.23 18.62
N ILE A 111 -9.40 17.02 18.49
CA ILE A 111 -8.58 17.75 17.52
C ILE A 111 -8.88 17.18 16.13
N LYS A 112 -9.39 18.04 15.24
CA LYS A 112 -9.67 17.70 13.84
C LYS A 112 -8.37 17.59 13.04
N ALA A 113 -8.44 16.92 11.89
CA ALA A 113 -7.36 16.85 10.92
C ALA A 113 -6.82 18.25 10.58
N ARG A 114 -5.50 18.40 10.62
CA ARG A 114 -4.81 19.67 10.36
C ARG A 114 -3.90 19.52 9.14
N LYS A 115 -4.15 20.35 8.12
CA LYS A 115 -3.30 20.44 6.92
C LYS A 115 -1.81 20.43 7.28
N GLY A 116 -1.08 19.50 6.69
CA GLY A 116 0.36 19.31 6.91
C GLY A 116 0.72 18.38 8.07
N VAL A 117 -0.27 17.93 8.86
CA VAL A 117 -0.13 16.84 9.84
C VAL A 117 -0.95 15.66 9.36
N GLU A 118 -2.27 15.87 9.28
CA GLU A 118 -3.19 15.02 8.55
C GLU A 118 -3.62 15.78 7.30
N TRP A 119 -3.55 15.14 6.13
CA TRP A 119 -3.86 15.79 4.87
C TRP A 119 -5.31 15.53 4.44
#